data_AF-A0A7V9FT64-F1
#
_entry.id   AF-A0A7V9FT64-F1
#
_cell.length_a   1.000
_cell.length_b   1.000
_cell.length_c   1.000
_cell.angle_alpha   90.00
_cell.angle_beta   90.00
_cell.angle_gamma   90.00
#
_symmetry.space_group_name_H-M   'P 1'
#
loop_
_entity.id
_entity.type
_entity.pdbx_description
1 polymer ?
#
loop_
_entity_poly.entity_id
_entity_poly.type
_entity_poly.pdbx_seq_one_letter_code
_entity_poly.pdbx_strand_id
1 'polypeptide(L)'
;MTVARTVADVLDDHTVFEVECIDRMYLNVFVPQLQYAAGLVGFVHRQLGLPIASTAPLGKISDAFTVGIRRYAHDHGVPMVDFVRGQRKDDVMHQHLAGFTGREGVVFIGRAQEKNSVFRTEKRRNAEGVAYPWIVRSTGVINQFYFYCVDDDFGPFFLKFSTYFPYNAKLCINGHEWAKRQAEKEEVVFTALDNGFAAVDDPAAVQAICDRLGPAQIDALLRKWLAILPHPFTAADRSAGYRYDISILQAEFSLTQMLDQPVSGRVFFEQVIRDNLDAGRPDQVSLIFDRQVRRSGPRPTPGRFRTRVITAGVTPSLHVDYKHTTIKQYHKEGRALRTETTINDTRDFGIGKRLINLPALREIGISANRRLLGVQRLSLNPIRAAEAFTAINDPLTTDTGTRIPGLRFTDRRAHALLQALLMFRLLPHGFANRDLRALLAPLLGHPPGTITAGQMSYDLRRLRGHGLITRIPGSHRYHVTDTGLHHAMLLTHIHTRLLQPGLAALTDPDPPLPTPLRTAAHNYQNALNQLTQQAGLAA
;
A
#
# COMPACT_ATOMS: atom_id res chain seq x y z
N MET A 1 -22.35 -22.91 -7.13
CA MET A 1 -21.16 -22.17 -6.66
C MET A 1 -21.60 -20.78 -6.23
N THR A 2 -21.24 -20.38 -5.01
CA THR A 2 -21.50 -19.05 -4.47
C THR A 2 -20.43 -18.08 -4.99
N VAL A 3 -20.86 -17.03 -5.69
CA VAL A 3 -19.98 -15.90 -6.03
C VAL A 3 -19.50 -15.29 -4.71
N ALA A 4 -18.19 -15.08 -4.57
CA ALA A 4 -17.61 -14.39 -3.41
C ALA A 4 -18.36 -13.08 -3.14
N ARG A 5 -18.67 -12.78 -1.88
CA ARG A 5 -19.52 -11.64 -1.52
C ARG A 5 -18.79 -10.64 -0.63
N THR A 6 -17.60 -10.96 -0.16
CA THR A 6 -16.75 -10.07 0.62
C THR A 6 -15.28 -10.24 0.22
N VAL A 7 -14.44 -9.27 0.61
CA VAL A 7 -12.99 -9.41 0.57
C VAL A 7 -12.52 -10.63 1.36
N ALA A 8 -13.14 -10.91 2.51
CA ALA A 8 -12.80 -12.09 3.31
C ALA A 8 -13.09 -13.39 2.54
N ASP A 9 -14.26 -13.50 1.90
CA ASP A 9 -14.63 -14.67 1.09
C ASP A 9 -13.59 -14.94 -0.01
N VAL A 10 -13.13 -13.89 -0.71
CA VAL A 10 -12.10 -14.06 -1.76
C VAL A 10 -10.78 -14.53 -1.14
N LEU A 11 -10.35 -13.94 -0.03
CA LEU A 11 -9.07 -14.29 0.57
C LEU A 11 -9.07 -15.69 1.19
N ASP A 12 -10.18 -16.11 1.80
CA ASP A 12 -10.29 -17.37 2.54
C ASP A 12 -10.66 -18.56 1.63
N ASP A 13 -11.57 -18.38 0.67
CA ASP A 13 -12.13 -19.48 -0.12
C ASP A 13 -11.55 -19.57 -1.55
N HIS A 14 -10.94 -18.49 -2.06
CA HIS A 14 -10.50 -18.41 -3.46
C HIS A 14 -8.98 -18.25 -3.64
N THR A 15 -8.20 -18.19 -2.56
CA THR A 15 -6.73 -18.19 -2.63
C THR A 15 -6.20 -19.62 -2.69
N VAL A 16 -5.58 -20.00 -3.81
CA VAL A 16 -4.97 -21.34 -4.00
C VAL A 16 -3.66 -21.45 -3.22
N PHE A 17 -2.81 -20.43 -3.35
CA PHE A 17 -1.57 -20.30 -2.58
C PHE A 17 -1.14 -18.84 -2.56
N GLU A 18 -0.18 -18.53 -1.70
CA GLU A 18 0.42 -17.21 -1.62
C GLU A 18 1.93 -17.28 -1.41
N VAL A 19 2.63 -16.26 -1.90
CA VAL A 19 4.09 -16.14 -1.77
C VAL A 19 4.46 -14.71 -1.41
N GLU A 20 5.32 -14.58 -0.41
CA GLU A 20 5.94 -13.34 0.05
C GLU A 20 7.39 -13.28 -0.41
N CYS A 21 7.73 -12.22 -1.15
CA CYS A 21 9.05 -12.10 -1.76
C CYS A 21 9.56 -10.66 -1.73
N ILE A 22 10.89 -10.51 -1.63
CA ILE A 22 11.56 -9.28 -2.04
C ILE A 22 11.39 -9.16 -3.55
N ASP A 23 10.85 -8.03 -4.02
CA ASP A 23 10.59 -7.83 -5.44
C ASP A 23 11.75 -7.07 -6.11
N ARG A 24 11.60 -5.78 -6.37
CA ARG A 24 12.68 -4.94 -6.89
C ARG A 24 13.48 -4.32 -5.74
N MET A 25 14.80 -4.50 -5.78
CA MET A 25 15.73 -3.76 -4.92
C MET A 25 16.58 -2.84 -5.77
N TYR A 26 16.55 -1.55 -5.48
CA TYR A 26 17.47 -0.57 -6.06
C TYR A 26 18.41 -0.07 -4.97
N LEU A 27 19.71 -0.28 -5.18
CA LEU A 27 20.74 -0.14 -4.17
C LEU A 27 21.78 0.88 -4.63
N ASN A 28 22.22 1.75 -3.72
CA ASN A 28 23.44 2.52 -3.96
C ASN A 28 24.64 1.65 -3.62
N VAL A 29 25.64 1.70 -4.49
CA VAL A 29 26.94 1.09 -4.32
C VAL A 29 27.96 2.22 -4.26
N PHE A 30 28.65 2.38 -3.14
CA PHE A 30 29.48 3.57 -2.90
C PHE A 30 30.69 3.24 -2.02
N VAL A 31 31.76 4.02 -2.14
CA VAL A 31 32.92 3.88 -1.23
C VAL A 31 32.71 4.84 -0.05
N PRO A 32 32.47 4.38 1.19
CA PRO A 32 32.08 5.25 2.31
C PRO A 32 33.03 6.40 2.56
N GLN A 33 34.33 6.13 2.52
CA GLN A 33 35.39 7.12 2.76
C GLN A 33 35.41 8.23 1.69
N LEU A 34 34.83 8.01 0.51
CA LEU A 34 34.86 8.98 -0.59
C LEU A 34 33.58 9.81 -0.70
N GLN A 35 32.66 9.68 0.25
CA GLN A 35 31.38 10.40 0.21
C GLN A 35 31.46 11.79 0.85
N TYR A 36 32.62 12.28 1.24
CA TYR A 36 32.79 13.62 1.81
C TYR A 36 34.15 14.21 1.43
N ALA A 37 34.25 15.55 1.40
CA ALA A 37 35.40 16.25 0.84
C ALA A 37 36.73 15.87 1.52
N ALA A 38 36.76 15.81 2.86
CA ALA A 38 37.97 15.43 3.59
C ALA A 38 38.46 14.02 3.26
N GLY A 39 37.54 13.08 3.00
CA GLY A 39 37.89 11.73 2.58
C GLY A 39 38.47 11.68 1.16
N LEU A 40 37.96 12.50 0.25
CA LEU A 40 38.56 12.70 -1.09
C LEU A 40 39.98 13.25 -0.96
N VAL A 41 40.18 14.28 -0.15
CA VAL A 41 41.51 14.87 0.12
C VAL A 41 42.47 13.80 0.65
N GLY A 42 42.00 12.96 1.57
CA GLY A 42 42.76 11.83 2.09
C GLY A 42 43.15 10.81 1.02
N PHE A 43 42.28 10.53 0.04
CA PHE A 43 42.60 9.66 -1.10
C PHE A 43 43.67 10.29 -2.00
N VAL A 44 43.53 11.58 -2.35
CA VAL A 44 44.51 12.27 -3.20
C VAL A 44 45.90 12.31 -2.57
N HIS A 45 46.00 12.65 -1.28
CA HIS A 45 47.29 12.73 -0.61
C HIS A 45 47.90 11.36 -0.31
N ARG A 46 47.13 10.46 0.30
CA ARG A 46 47.69 9.21 0.83
C ARG A 46 47.74 8.09 -0.18
N GLN A 47 46.75 8.02 -1.08
CA GLN A 47 46.66 6.92 -2.05
C GLN A 47 47.30 7.30 -3.39
N LEU A 48 47.04 8.51 -3.89
CA LEU A 48 47.67 8.97 -5.15
C LEU A 48 49.04 9.61 -4.93
N GLY A 49 49.45 9.87 -3.68
CA GLY A 49 50.75 10.47 -3.35
C GLY A 49 50.89 11.92 -3.81
N LEU A 50 49.78 12.63 -4.07
CA LEU A 50 49.82 13.96 -4.66
C LEU A 50 49.80 15.05 -3.58
N PRO A 51 50.67 16.07 -3.65
CA PRO A 51 50.77 17.10 -2.63
C PRO A 51 49.64 18.15 -2.69
N ILE A 52 48.85 18.17 -3.77
CA ILE A 52 47.81 19.17 -4.01
C ILE A 52 46.43 18.48 -4.02
N ALA A 53 45.52 18.97 -3.18
CA ALA A 53 44.13 18.53 -3.09
C ALA A 53 43.28 19.00 -4.28
N SER A 54 43.54 18.43 -5.46
CA SER A 54 42.86 18.71 -6.72
C SER A 54 42.15 17.47 -7.27
N THR A 55 41.00 17.67 -7.92
CA THR A 55 40.28 16.61 -8.64
C THR A 55 40.83 16.38 -10.04
N ALA A 56 41.71 17.24 -10.57
CA ALA A 56 42.25 17.11 -11.92
C ALA A 56 42.93 15.74 -12.22
N PRO A 57 43.74 15.16 -11.30
CA PRO A 57 44.34 13.85 -11.50
C PRO A 57 43.31 12.70 -11.61
N LEU A 58 42.12 12.87 -11.04
CA LEU A 58 41.04 11.88 -11.08
C LEU A 58 40.45 11.75 -12.49
N GLY A 59 40.64 12.74 -13.36
CA GLY A 59 40.28 12.66 -14.77
C GLY A 59 40.97 11.49 -15.47
N LYS A 60 42.26 11.26 -15.19
CA LYS A 60 43.01 10.13 -15.76
C LYS A 60 42.43 8.77 -15.35
N ILE A 61 41.97 8.65 -14.11
CA ILE A 61 41.30 7.44 -13.61
C ILE A 61 39.95 7.25 -14.33
N SER A 62 39.20 8.35 -14.52
CA SER A 62 37.93 8.34 -15.26
C SER A 62 38.11 7.91 -16.72
N ASP A 63 39.15 8.42 -17.38
CA ASP A 63 39.51 8.08 -18.76
C ASP A 63 39.94 6.62 -18.87
N ALA A 64 40.85 6.18 -18.01
CA ALA A 64 41.32 4.79 -17.96
C ALA A 64 40.15 3.81 -17.69
N PHE A 65 39.24 4.17 -16.80
CA PHE A 65 38.05 3.38 -16.52
C PHE A 65 37.16 3.28 -17.76
N THR A 66 36.85 4.41 -18.41
CA THR A 66 36.01 4.42 -19.63
C THR A 66 36.65 3.65 -20.78
N VAL A 67 37.97 3.75 -20.96
CA VAL A 67 38.72 2.93 -21.92
C VAL A 67 38.63 1.44 -21.56
N GLY A 68 38.76 1.09 -20.28
CA GLY A 68 38.60 -0.27 -19.79
C GLY A 68 37.21 -0.85 -20.09
N ILE A 69 36.15 -0.05 -19.96
CA ILE A 69 34.78 -0.46 -20.33
C ILE A 69 34.67 -0.76 -21.83
N ARG A 70 35.18 0.12 -22.69
CA ARG A 70 35.14 -0.09 -24.14
C ARG A 70 35.96 -1.30 -24.57
N ARG A 71 37.15 -1.48 -23.97
CA ARG A 71 37.99 -2.65 -24.21
C ARG A 71 37.29 -3.93 -23.78
N TYR A 72 36.69 -3.95 -22.59
CA TYR A 72 35.91 -5.10 -22.12
C TYR A 72 34.79 -5.45 -23.11
N ALA A 73 34.03 -4.44 -23.56
CA ALA A 73 32.95 -4.63 -24.51
C ALA A 73 33.45 -5.25 -25.83
N HIS A 74 34.55 -4.72 -26.37
CA HIS A 74 35.19 -5.24 -27.56
C HIS A 74 35.68 -6.69 -27.38
N ASP A 75 36.46 -6.95 -26.33
CA ASP A 75 37.12 -8.23 -26.11
C ASP A 75 36.13 -9.37 -25.84
N HIS A 76 34.94 -9.05 -25.29
CA HIS A 76 33.89 -10.02 -24.98
C HIS A 76 32.73 -9.98 -25.99
N GLY A 77 32.82 -9.18 -27.06
CA GLY A 77 31.76 -9.05 -28.07
C GLY A 77 30.43 -8.51 -27.52
N VAL A 78 30.47 -7.71 -26.45
CA VAL A 78 29.28 -7.18 -25.78
C VAL A 78 28.80 -5.91 -26.50
N PRO A 79 27.53 -5.85 -26.93
CA PRO A 79 26.98 -4.65 -27.59
C PRO A 79 27.04 -3.41 -26.69
N MET A 80 27.42 -2.27 -27.27
CA MET A 80 27.32 -0.96 -26.62
C MET A 80 26.14 -0.17 -27.18
N VAL A 81 25.28 0.34 -26.31
CA VAL A 81 24.05 1.04 -26.69
C VAL A 81 24.03 2.44 -26.08
N ASP A 82 23.82 3.46 -26.92
CA ASP A 82 23.58 4.83 -26.45
C ASP A 82 22.08 5.06 -26.22
N PHE A 83 21.71 5.36 -24.98
CA PHE A 83 20.32 5.63 -24.66
C PHE A 83 19.90 7.01 -25.15
N VAL A 84 18.78 7.07 -25.85
CA VAL A 84 18.17 8.33 -26.28
C VAL A 84 17.20 8.88 -25.23
N ARG A 85 16.96 10.20 -25.25
CA ARG A 85 16.07 10.86 -24.29
C ARG A 85 14.65 10.27 -24.38
N GLY A 86 14.08 9.91 -23.24
CA GLY A 86 12.72 9.34 -23.16
C GLY A 86 12.64 7.85 -23.44
N GLN A 87 13.74 7.21 -23.86
CA GLN A 87 13.78 5.76 -24.06
C GLN A 87 13.66 5.03 -22.72
N ARG A 88 12.71 4.09 -22.64
CA ARG A 88 12.59 3.19 -21.50
C ARG A 88 13.68 2.14 -21.56
N LYS A 89 14.65 2.26 -20.66
CA LYS A 89 15.81 1.36 -20.59
C LYS A 89 15.42 -0.09 -20.30
N ASP A 90 14.35 -0.30 -19.54
CA ASP A 90 13.82 -1.63 -19.26
C ASP A 90 13.30 -2.28 -20.56
N ASP A 91 12.67 -1.55 -21.48
CA ASP A 91 12.19 -2.10 -22.76
C ASP A 91 13.37 -2.54 -23.65
N VAL A 92 14.44 -1.74 -23.69
CA VAL A 92 15.70 -2.09 -24.38
C VAL A 92 16.33 -3.34 -23.77
N MET A 93 16.34 -3.45 -22.43
CA MET A 93 16.83 -4.64 -21.75
C MET A 93 16.06 -5.89 -22.17
N HIS A 94 14.73 -5.86 -22.18
CA HIS A 94 13.93 -7.02 -22.59
C HIS A 94 14.21 -7.44 -24.04
N GLN A 95 14.40 -6.48 -24.96
CA GLN A 95 14.75 -6.77 -26.35
C GLN A 95 16.08 -7.52 -26.47
N HIS A 96 17.11 -7.06 -25.77
CA HIS A 96 18.41 -7.74 -25.80
C HIS A 96 18.40 -9.07 -25.03
N LEU A 97 17.67 -9.13 -23.91
CA LEU A 97 17.56 -10.34 -23.09
C LEU A 97 16.88 -11.48 -23.86
N ALA A 98 15.90 -11.19 -24.71
CA ALA A 98 15.23 -12.19 -25.54
C ALA A 98 16.19 -12.94 -26.49
N GLY A 99 17.30 -12.31 -26.89
CA GLY A 99 18.34 -12.92 -27.72
C GLY A 99 19.51 -13.53 -26.94
N PHE A 100 19.52 -13.42 -25.61
CA PHE A 100 20.63 -13.90 -24.78
C PHE A 100 20.42 -15.37 -24.39
N THR A 101 21.37 -16.23 -24.77
CA THR A 101 21.28 -17.68 -24.56
C THR A 101 22.16 -18.19 -23.42
N GLY A 102 23.05 -17.35 -22.89
CA GLY A 102 23.92 -17.70 -21.78
C GLY A 102 23.15 -17.85 -20.47
N ARG A 103 23.66 -18.68 -19.56
CA ARG A 103 23.19 -18.72 -18.16
C ARG A 103 23.73 -17.56 -17.34
N GLU A 104 24.87 -17.01 -17.75
CA GLU A 104 25.57 -15.93 -17.08
C GLU A 104 26.35 -15.08 -18.08
N GLY A 105 26.36 -13.76 -17.91
CA GLY A 105 27.17 -12.85 -18.72
C GLY A 105 26.61 -11.43 -18.81
N VAL A 106 27.36 -10.55 -19.46
CA VAL A 106 26.90 -9.19 -19.78
C VAL A 106 26.10 -9.25 -21.08
N VAL A 107 24.84 -8.85 -21.02
CA VAL A 107 23.93 -8.85 -22.17
C VAL A 107 24.26 -7.68 -23.10
N PHE A 108 24.38 -6.47 -22.54
CA PHE A 108 24.84 -5.27 -23.25
C PHE A 108 25.28 -4.19 -22.26
N ILE A 109 25.99 -3.18 -22.77
CA ILE A 109 26.42 -2.01 -21.99
C ILE A 109 25.73 -0.76 -22.52
N GLY A 110 24.85 -0.18 -21.72
CA GLY A 110 24.14 1.05 -22.04
C GLY A 110 24.87 2.30 -21.56
N ARG A 111 24.93 3.37 -22.34
CA ARG A 111 25.47 4.68 -21.93
C ARG A 111 24.37 5.73 -21.91
N ALA A 112 24.29 6.50 -20.81
CA ALA A 112 23.40 7.65 -20.69
C ALA A 112 24.10 8.83 -20.02
N GLN A 113 23.75 10.05 -20.41
CA GLN A 113 24.16 11.26 -19.70
C GLN A 113 23.14 11.63 -18.63
N GLU A 114 23.57 11.67 -17.38
CA GLU A 114 22.67 11.91 -16.25
C GLU A 114 23.25 12.91 -15.25
N LYS A 115 22.35 13.67 -14.63
CA LYS A 115 22.71 14.65 -13.60
C LYS A 115 23.02 13.92 -12.29
N ASN A 116 24.25 14.07 -11.79
CA ASN A 116 24.72 13.41 -10.58
C ASN A 116 25.51 14.36 -9.67
N SER A 117 25.49 14.08 -8.36
CA SER A 117 26.35 14.76 -7.39
C SER A 117 27.80 14.32 -7.59
N VAL A 118 28.70 15.30 -7.67
CA VAL A 118 30.12 15.11 -7.95
C VAL A 118 30.98 15.98 -7.04
N PHE A 119 32.28 15.76 -7.04
CA PHE A 119 33.26 16.67 -6.44
C PHE A 119 34.01 17.45 -7.51
N ARG A 120 34.20 18.75 -7.29
CA ARG A 120 34.98 19.63 -8.18
C ARG A 120 35.97 20.44 -7.37
N THR A 121 37.11 20.76 -7.99
CA THR A 121 38.06 21.73 -7.44
C THR A 121 37.70 23.13 -7.90
N GLU A 122 37.56 24.03 -6.94
CA GLU A 122 37.41 25.47 -7.14
C GLU A 122 38.66 26.18 -6.61
N LYS A 123 38.92 27.39 -7.13
CA LYS A 123 40.01 28.23 -6.65
C LYS A 123 39.48 29.12 -5.51
N ARG A 124 40.07 29.01 -4.32
CA ARG A 124 39.83 29.91 -3.18
C ARG A 124 41.06 30.76 -2.89
N ARG A 125 40.92 31.79 -2.06
CA ARG A 125 42.03 32.63 -1.59
C ARG A 125 42.07 32.63 -0.06
N ASN A 126 43.27 32.64 0.52
CA ASN A 126 43.47 32.80 1.96
C ASN A 126 43.42 34.30 2.33
N ALA A 127 43.63 34.61 3.63
CA ALA A 127 43.61 35.99 4.13
C ALA A 127 44.68 36.87 3.46
N GLU A 128 45.80 36.27 3.05
CA GLU A 128 46.91 36.91 2.35
C GLU A 128 46.68 37.02 0.82
N GLY A 129 45.50 36.62 0.32
CA GLY A 129 45.14 36.69 -1.10
C GLY A 129 45.77 35.60 -1.98
N VAL A 130 46.55 34.68 -1.42
CA VAL A 130 47.17 33.54 -2.11
C VAL A 130 46.10 32.52 -2.47
N ALA A 131 46.11 32.10 -3.74
CA ALA A 131 45.12 31.16 -4.23
C ALA A 131 45.48 29.70 -3.94
N TYR A 132 44.49 28.91 -3.52
CA TYR A 132 44.63 27.48 -3.26
C TYR A 132 43.41 26.70 -3.78
N PRO A 133 43.59 25.42 -4.15
CA PRO A 133 42.49 24.57 -4.61
C PRO A 133 41.62 24.11 -3.43
N TRP A 134 40.31 24.10 -3.65
CA TRP A 134 39.33 23.67 -2.66
C TRP A 134 38.30 22.73 -3.28
N ILE A 135 38.10 21.57 -2.66
CA ILE A 135 37.17 20.56 -3.15
C ILE A 135 35.78 20.85 -2.58
N VAL A 136 34.79 21.00 -3.47
CA VAL A 136 33.38 21.19 -3.12
C VAL A 136 32.50 20.12 -3.73
N ARG A 137 31.36 19.86 -3.09
CA ARG A 137 30.26 19.13 -3.73
C ARG A 137 29.62 20.03 -4.78
N SER A 138 29.40 19.48 -5.95
CA SER A 138 28.71 20.13 -7.06
C SER A 138 27.78 19.12 -7.75
N THR A 139 27.18 19.53 -8.86
CA THR A 139 26.36 18.67 -9.70
C THR A 139 26.84 18.77 -11.14
N GLY A 140 26.93 17.64 -11.83
CA GLY A 140 27.35 17.59 -13.23
C GLY A 140 26.51 16.61 -14.03
N VAL A 141 26.43 16.83 -15.33
CA VAL A 141 25.90 15.83 -16.29
C VAL A 141 27.06 14.91 -16.66
N ILE A 142 26.98 13.65 -16.25
CA ILE A 142 28.06 12.68 -16.32
C ILE A 142 27.59 11.44 -17.08
N ASN A 143 28.48 10.84 -17.85
CA ASN A 143 28.23 9.54 -18.46
C ASN A 143 28.03 8.47 -17.38
N GLN A 144 26.93 7.74 -17.49
CA GLN A 144 26.63 6.58 -16.69
C GLN A 144 26.65 5.36 -17.62
N PHE A 145 27.38 4.33 -17.21
CA PHE A 145 27.44 3.06 -17.94
C PHE A 145 26.64 2.02 -17.18
N TYR A 146 25.66 1.43 -17.84
CA TYR A 146 24.77 0.40 -17.35
C TYR A 146 25.25 -0.94 -17.89
N PHE A 147 25.79 -1.78 -17.02
CA PHE A 147 26.05 -3.18 -17.34
C PHE A 147 24.76 -3.94 -17.05
N TYR A 148 24.04 -4.30 -18.12
CA TYR A 148 22.90 -5.19 -18.02
C TYR A 148 23.40 -6.62 -18.14
N CYS A 149 23.13 -7.43 -17.12
CA CYS A 149 23.72 -8.74 -16.98
C CYS A 149 22.65 -9.78 -16.66
N VAL A 150 23.00 -11.04 -16.89
CA VAL A 150 22.31 -12.21 -16.31
C VAL A 150 23.32 -12.90 -15.41
N ASP A 151 22.91 -13.23 -14.18
CA ASP A 151 23.68 -14.02 -13.23
C ASP A 151 23.00 -15.39 -13.05
N ASP A 152 23.79 -16.45 -12.88
CA ASP A 152 23.24 -17.81 -12.77
C ASP A 152 22.37 -18.00 -11.52
N ASP A 153 22.58 -17.24 -10.44
CA ASP A 153 21.78 -17.29 -9.21
C ASP A 153 20.64 -16.27 -9.19
N PHE A 154 20.86 -15.07 -9.74
CA PHE A 154 19.93 -13.95 -9.64
C PHE A 154 19.06 -13.71 -10.88
N GLY A 155 19.43 -14.29 -12.02
CA GLY A 155 18.82 -13.94 -13.30
C GLY A 155 19.19 -12.51 -13.73
N PRO A 156 18.30 -11.81 -14.47
CA PRO A 156 18.57 -10.48 -14.97
C PRO A 156 18.75 -9.42 -13.87
N PHE A 157 19.82 -8.63 -13.98
CA PHE A 157 20.09 -7.49 -13.10
C PHE A 157 20.86 -6.39 -13.84
N PHE A 158 21.07 -5.23 -13.23
CA PHE A 158 22.05 -4.28 -13.76
C PHE A 158 22.94 -3.66 -12.69
N LEU A 159 24.17 -3.35 -13.08
CA LEU A 159 25.10 -2.53 -12.33
C LEU A 159 25.45 -1.28 -13.13
N LYS A 160 25.05 -0.13 -12.60
CA LYS A 160 25.26 1.18 -13.22
C LYS A 160 26.43 1.88 -12.57
N PHE A 161 27.48 2.22 -13.31
CA PHE A 161 28.61 3.02 -12.82
C PHE A 161 28.56 4.47 -13.28
N SER A 162 28.91 5.38 -12.37
CA SER A 162 29.33 6.74 -12.73
C SER A 162 30.78 6.72 -13.18
N THR A 163 31.08 7.33 -14.33
CA THR A 163 32.48 7.49 -14.79
C THR A 163 33.19 8.69 -14.18
N TYR A 164 32.54 9.39 -13.25
CA TYR A 164 33.15 10.52 -12.55
C TYR A 164 33.24 10.23 -11.05
N PHE A 165 34.35 10.67 -10.46
CA PHE A 165 34.65 10.50 -9.04
C PHE A 165 33.51 11.00 -8.13
N PRO A 166 33.05 10.22 -7.13
CA PRO A 166 33.70 9.06 -6.50
C PRO A 166 33.36 7.70 -7.12
N TYR A 167 32.93 7.67 -8.39
CA TYR A 167 32.58 6.44 -9.11
C TYR A 167 31.49 5.62 -8.41
N ASN A 168 30.53 6.32 -7.80
CA ASN A 168 29.37 5.66 -7.22
C ASN A 168 28.62 4.86 -8.29
N ALA A 169 28.07 3.74 -7.87
CA ALA A 169 27.31 2.84 -8.70
C ALA A 169 25.92 2.60 -8.13
N LYS A 170 25.06 1.94 -8.92
CA LYS A 170 23.75 1.47 -8.49
C LYS A 170 23.53 0.04 -8.96
N LEU A 171 23.15 -0.81 -8.03
CA LEU A 171 22.78 -2.20 -8.28
C LEU A 171 21.26 -2.31 -8.26
N CYS A 172 20.67 -2.91 -9.29
CA CYS A 172 19.25 -3.21 -9.34
C CYS A 172 19.06 -4.70 -9.58
N ILE A 173 18.32 -5.36 -8.70
CA ILE A 173 18.05 -6.80 -8.75
C ILE A 173 16.54 -7.05 -8.64
N ASN A 174 16.14 -8.26 -9.03
CA ASN A 174 14.78 -8.76 -8.92
C ASN A 174 14.77 -10.06 -8.10
N GLY A 175 14.11 -10.05 -6.95
CA GLY A 175 14.07 -11.21 -6.06
C GLY A 175 13.16 -12.34 -6.56
N HIS A 176 12.16 -12.07 -7.41
CA HIS A 176 11.39 -13.14 -8.04
C HIS A 176 12.21 -13.89 -9.07
N GLU A 177 13.04 -13.20 -9.86
CA GLU A 177 13.95 -13.87 -10.81
C GLU A 177 15.01 -14.70 -10.07
N TRP A 178 15.55 -14.19 -8.95
CA TRP A 178 16.37 -14.99 -8.06
C TRP A 178 15.62 -16.21 -7.53
N ALA A 179 14.39 -16.06 -7.04
CA ALA A 179 13.61 -17.17 -6.50
C ALA A 179 13.31 -18.25 -7.55
N LYS A 180 12.98 -17.85 -8.79
CA LYS A 180 12.80 -18.78 -9.92
C LYS A 180 14.09 -19.55 -10.23
N ARG A 181 15.24 -18.88 -10.27
CA ARG A 181 16.55 -19.54 -10.48
C ARG A 181 16.88 -20.55 -9.40
N GLN A 182 16.62 -20.21 -8.13
CA GLN A 182 16.84 -21.14 -7.03
C GLN A 182 15.85 -22.30 -7.06
N ALA A 183 14.58 -22.07 -7.42
CA ALA A 183 13.58 -23.12 -7.60
C ALA A 183 13.97 -24.09 -8.72
N GLU A 184 14.48 -23.59 -9.85
CA GLU A 184 15.04 -24.42 -10.94
C GLU A 184 16.20 -25.28 -10.45
N LYS A 185 17.10 -24.73 -9.63
CA LYS A 185 18.27 -25.44 -9.07
C LYS A 185 17.90 -26.50 -8.03
N GLU A 186 16.80 -26.27 -7.30
CA GLU A 186 16.26 -27.19 -6.30
C GLU A 186 15.20 -28.13 -6.89
N GLU A 187 15.02 -28.11 -8.22
CA GLU A 187 14.06 -28.96 -8.95
C GLU A 187 12.60 -28.81 -8.45
N VAL A 188 12.26 -27.64 -7.92
CA VAL A 188 10.88 -27.30 -7.53
C VAL A 188 10.08 -26.99 -8.80
N VAL A 189 9.01 -27.74 -9.03
CA VAL A 189 8.15 -27.57 -10.21
C VAL A 189 7.28 -26.32 -10.06
N PHE A 190 7.35 -25.42 -11.03
CA PHE A 190 6.52 -24.21 -11.06
C PHE A 190 6.21 -23.74 -12.50
N THR A 191 5.16 -22.93 -12.62
CA THR A 191 4.89 -22.12 -13.81
C THR A 191 5.17 -20.65 -13.51
N ALA A 192 6.00 -20.00 -14.32
CA ALA A 192 6.37 -18.61 -14.11
C ALA A 192 5.18 -17.65 -14.34
N LEU A 193 5.10 -16.60 -13.51
CA LEU A 193 4.34 -15.38 -13.75
C LEU A 193 5.34 -14.23 -13.94
N ASP A 194 5.01 -13.15 -14.65
CA ASP A 194 5.86 -11.96 -14.63
C ASP A 194 6.03 -11.51 -13.17
N ASN A 195 7.24 -11.39 -12.64
CA ASN A 195 7.47 -11.05 -11.22
C ASN A 195 6.64 -11.89 -10.20
N GLY A 196 6.53 -13.21 -10.43
CA GLY A 196 5.79 -14.11 -9.54
C GLY A 196 5.79 -15.58 -10.00
N PHE A 197 4.92 -16.37 -9.38
CA PHE A 197 4.64 -17.78 -9.70
C PHE A 197 3.15 -17.93 -10.00
N ALA A 198 2.80 -18.58 -11.11
CA ALA A 198 1.41 -18.83 -11.51
C ALA A 198 0.88 -20.18 -10.98
N ALA A 199 1.77 -21.17 -10.84
CA ALA A 199 1.51 -22.46 -10.23
C ALA A 199 2.79 -22.99 -9.59
N VAL A 200 2.66 -23.73 -8.49
CA VAL A 200 3.75 -24.33 -7.72
C VAL A 200 3.25 -25.61 -7.08
N ASP A 201 4.05 -26.66 -7.11
CA ASP A 201 3.69 -27.95 -6.50
C ASP A 201 3.94 -27.94 -4.97
N ASP A 202 4.95 -27.18 -4.53
CA ASP A 202 5.25 -26.97 -3.11
C ASP A 202 5.42 -25.45 -2.80
N PRO A 203 4.32 -24.76 -2.43
CA PRO A 203 4.36 -23.35 -2.04
C PRO A 203 5.27 -23.08 -0.84
N ALA A 204 5.42 -24.03 0.09
CA ALA A 204 6.25 -23.85 1.29
C ALA A 204 7.74 -23.88 0.93
N ALA A 205 8.15 -24.76 0.01
CA ALA A 205 9.50 -24.75 -0.54
C ALA A 205 9.82 -23.42 -1.25
N VAL A 206 8.91 -22.92 -2.09
CA VAL A 206 9.10 -21.62 -2.75
C VAL A 206 9.15 -20.46 -1.76
N GLN A 207 8.32 -20.47 -0.72
CA GLN A 207 8.40 -19.46 0.34
C GLN A 207 9.75 -19.52 1.07
N ALA A 208 10.23 -20.72 1.41
CA ALA A 208 11.54 -20.91 2.04
C ALA A 208 12.68 -20.41 1.13
N ILE A 209 12.58 -20.64 -0.18
CA ILE A 209 13.50 -20.03 -1.16
C ILE A 209 13.46 -18.52 -1.02
N CYS A 210 12.29 -17.88 -1.17
CA CYS A 210 12.14 -16.42 -1.07
C CYS A 210 12.68 -15.84 0.25
N ASP A 211 12.55 -16.57 1.36
CA ASP A 211 13.04 -16.17 2.69
C ASP A 211 14.58 -16.15 2.78
N ARG A 212 15.28 -16.93 1.96
CA ARG A 212 16.76 -16.99 1.97
C ARG A 212 17.43 -15.79 1.30
N LEU A 213 16.71 -15.00 0.48
CA LEU A 213 17.30 -13.81 -0.16
C LEU A 213 17.53 -12.71 0.89
N GLY A 214 18.79 -12.49 1.23
CA GLY A 214 19.19 -11.50 2.23
C GLY A 214 20.46 -10.73 1.90
N PRO A 215 21.00 -9.97 2.89
CA PRO A 215 22.21 -9.17 2.73
C PRO A 215 23.41 -9.94 2.17
N ALA A 216 23.59 -11.19 2.59
CA ALA A 216 24.73 -12.01 2.20
C ALA A 216 24.73 -12.34 0.71
N GLN A 217 23.58 -12.77 0.17
CA GLN A 217 23.43 -13.12 -1.25
C GLN A 217 23.62 -11.87 -2.12
N ILE A 218 23.07 -10.72 -1.70
CA ILE A 218 23.18 -9.46 -2.43
C ILE A 218 24.62 -8.93 -2.43
N ASP A 219 25.33 -9.00 -1.29
CA ASP A 219 26.75 -8.63 -1.25
C ASP A 219 27.57 -9.58 -2.12
N ALA A 220 27.35 -10.90 -2.05
CA ALA A 220 28.05 -11.89 -2.86
C ALA A 220 27.89 -11.64 -4.36
N LEU A 221 26.68 -11.34 -4.83
CA LEU A 221 26.42 -10.92 -6.21
C LEU A 221 27.28 -9.71 -6.58
N LEU A 222 27.25 -8.64 -5.77
CA LEU A 222 28.04 -7.45 -6.05
C LEU A 222 29.55 -7.78 -6.09
N ARG A 223 30.07 -8.56 -5.14
CA ARG A 223 31.49 -8.91 -5.08
C ARG A 223 31.93 -9.70 -6.32
N LYS A 224 31.13 -10.68 -6.74
CA LYS A 224 31.37 -11.49 -7.94
C LYS A 224 31.46 -10.58 -9.17
N TRP A 225 30.47 -9.73 -9.39
CA TRP A 225 30.44 -8.88 -10.59
C TRP A 225 31.46 -7.74 -10.57
N LEU A 226 31.85 -7.23 -9.39
CA LEU A 226 32.98 -6.30 -9.28
C LEU A 226 34.34 -6.95 -9.61
N ALA A 227 34.46 -8.27 -9.51
CA ALA A 227 35.66 -9.00 -9.92
C ALA A 227 35.70 -9.27 -11.43
N ILE A 228 34.54 -9.43 -12.07
CA ILE A 228 34.40 -9.69 -13.51
C ILE A 228 34.49 -8.40 -14.33
N LEU A 229 33.82 -7.35 -13.89
CA LEU A 229 33.68 -6.10 -14.65
C LEU A 229 34.91 -5.19 -14.48
N PRO A 230 35.16 -4.27 -15.43
CA PRO A 230 36.14 -3.21 -15.26
C PRO A 230 35.88 -2.43 -13.96
N HIS A 231 36.96 -2.09 -13.26
CA HIS A 231 36.89 -1.46 -11.95
C HIS A 231 37.68 -0.15 -11.92
N PRO A 232 37.12 0.97 -11.43
CA PRO A 232 37.81 2.27 -11.43
C PRO A 232 38.93 2.35 -10.39
N PHE A 233 38.85 1.56 -9.32
CA PHE A 233 39.89 1.47 -8.29
C PHE A 233 40.79 0.25 -8.54
N THR A 234 42.09 0.45 -8.40
CA THR A 234 43.11 -0.60 -8.57
C THR A 234 43.07 -1.63 -7.43
N ALA A 235 43.80 -2.74 -7.56
CA ALA A 235 43.94 -3.71 -6.48
C ALA A 235 44.53 -3.08 -5.21
N ALA A 236 45.52 -2.19 -5.38
CA ALA A 236 46.15 -1.45 -4.27
C ALA A 236 45.18 -0.51 -3.55
N ASP A 237 44.29 0.17 -4.29
CA ASP A 237 43.25 1.01 -3.69
C ASP A 237 42.27 0.16 -2.85
N ARG A 238 41.89 -1.01 -3.36
CA ARG A 238 40.97 -1.91 -2.65
C ARG A 238 41.62 -2.57 -1.43
N SER A 239 42.93 -2.84 -1.44
CA SER A 239 43.66 -3.30 -0.25
C SER A 239 43.81 -2.19 0.79
N ALA A 240 43.91 -0.93 0.36
CA ALA A 240 43.92 0.24 1.25
C ALA A 240 42.54 0.59 1.86
N GLY A 241 41.50 -0.20 1.59
CA GLY A 241 40.17 -0.04 2.18
C GLY A 241 39.18 0.81 1.38
N TYR A 242 39.52 1.25 0.15
CA TYR A 242 38.58 1.91 -0.76
C TYR A 242 37.69 0.88 -1.47
N ARG A 243 36.88 0.18 -0.67
CA ARG A 243 35.95 -0.86 -1.14
C ARG A 243 34.52 -0.32 -1.18
N TYR A 244 33.77 -0.81 -2.17
CA TYR A 244 32.35 -0.52 -2.28
C TYR A 244 31.56 -1.16 -1.13
N ASP A 245 30.58 -0.42 -0.67
CA ASP A 245 29.58 -0.79 0.33
C ASP A 245 28.18 -0.51 -0.21
N ILE A 246 27.16 -1.11 0.39
CA ILE A 246 25.79 -1.14 -0.13
C ILE A 246 24.85 -0.39 0.81
N SER A 247 24.01 0.47 0.23
CA SER A 247 22.85 1.03 0.93
C SER A 247 21.59 0.93 0.09
N ILE A 248 20.46 0.77 0.77
CA ILE A 248 19.14 0.60 0.18
C ILE A 248 18.63 1.99 -0.25
N LEU A 249 18.42 2.16 -1.55
CA LEU A 249 17.79 3.35 -2.12
C LEU A 249 16.27 3.16 -2.21
N GLN A 250 15.85 1.98 -2.65
CA GLN A 250 14.46 1.57 -2.73
C GLN A 250 14.39 0.04 -2.52
N ALA A 251 13.40 -0.40 -1.76
CA ALA A 251 13.12 -1.82 -1.53
C ALA A 251 11.63 -2.08 -1.74
N GLU A 252 11.29 -3.09 -2.53
CA GLU A 252 9.92 -3.53 -2.75
C GLU A 252 9.70 -4.91 -2.14
N PHE A 253 8.61 -5.05 -1.40
CA PHE A 253 8.22 -6.29 -0.74
C PHE A 253 6.80 -6.65 -1.15
N SER A 254 6.64 -7.85 -1.66
CA SER A 254 5.40 -8.27 -2.29
C SER A 254 4.77 -9.45 -1.57
N LEU A 255 3.44 -9.49 -1.61
CA LEU A 255 2.60 -10.64 -1.32
C LEU A 255 1.75 -10.89 -2.57
N THR A 256 1.89 -12.07 -3.16
CA THR A 256 1.10 -12.50 -4.32
C THR A 256 0.21 -13.65 -3.90
N GLN A 257 -1.10 -13.48 -4.05
CA GLN A 257 -2.10 -14.49 -3.73
C GLN A 257 -2.72 -14.96 -5.04
N MET A 258 -2.46 -16.22 -5.42
CA MET A 258 -3.00 -16.80 -6.64
C MET A 258 -4.45 -17.19 -6.43
N LEU A 259 -5.33 -16.71 -7.30
CA LEU A 259 -6.76 -16.98 -7.21
C LEU A 259 -7.14 -18.19 -8.06
N ASP A 260 -8.12 -18.97 -7.58
CA ASP A 260 -8.68 -20.11 -8.29
C ASP A 260 -9.45 -19.69 -9.55
N GLN A 261 -10.03 -18.48 -9.53
CA GLN A 261 -10.85 -17.93 -10.62
C GLN A 261 -10.57 -16.43 -10.83
N PRO A 262 -10.40 -15.99 -12.09
CA PRO A 262 -10.24 -14.56 -12.42
C PRO A 262 -11.38 -13.65 -11.96
N VAL A 263 -12.60 -14.18 -11.86
CA VAL A 263 -13.78 -13.39 -11.45
C VAL A 263 -13.69 -12.96 -9.97
N SER A 264 -13.10 -13.78 -9.11
CA SER A 264 -12.92 -13.51 -7.68
C SER A 264 -12.07 -12.26 -7.45
N GLY A 265 -11.03 -12.06 -8.28
CA GLY A 265 -10.21 -10.86 -8.24
C GLY A 265 -10.96 -9.59 -8.62
N ARG A 266 -11.90 -9.66 -9.58
CA ARG A 266 -12.74 -8.51 -9.95
C ARG A 266 -13.68 -8.11 -8.83
N VAL A 267 -14.36 -9.10 -8.23
CA VAL A 267 -15.23 -8.89 -7.06
C VAL A 267 -14.45 -8.26 -5.91
N PHE A 268 -13.24 -8.77 -5.62
CA PHE A 268 -12.37 -8.20 -4.59
C PHE A 268 -12.10 -6.71 -4.84
N PHE A 269 -11.68 -6.33 -6.05
CA PHE A 269 -11.33 -4.93 -6.32
C PHE A 269 -12.54 -4.00 -6.32
N GLU A 270 -13.70 -4.44 -6.82
CA GLU A 270 -14.93 -3.64 -6.73
C GLU A 270 -15.31 -3.32 -5.28
N GLN A 271 -15.13 -4.28 -4.37
CA GLN A 271 -15.44 -4.12 -2.95
C GLN A 271 -14.37 -3.33 -2.21
N VAL A 272 -13.09 -3.65 -2.38
CA VAL A 272 -11.98 -2.90 -1.77
C VAL A 272 -12.04 -1.43 -2.16
N ILE A 273 -12.28 -1.13 -3.43
CA ILE A 273 -12.36 0.26 -3.90
C ILE A 273 -13.58 0.96 -3.31
N ARG A 274 -14.72 0.28 -3.14
CA ARG A 274 -15.91 0.88 -2.54
C ARG A 274 -15.71 1.16 -1.05
N ASP A 275 -15.14 0.22 -0.32
CA ASP A 275 -15.21 0.20 1.14
C ASP A 275 -13.95 0.76 1.81
N ASN A 276 -12.82 0.91 1.07
CA ASN A 276 -11.53 1.28 1.65
C ASN A 276 -10.90 2.55 1.02
N LEU A 277 -11.72 3.47 0.50
CA LEU A 277 -11.22 4.77 -0.02
C LEU A 277 -10.53 5.61 1.07
N ASP A 278 -10.80 5.35 2.34
CA ASP A 278 -10.25 6.06 3.48
C ASP A 278 -9.03 5.38 4.14
N ALA A 279 -8.49 4.31 3.55
CA ALA A 279 -7.30 3.60 4.05
C ALA A 279 -6.07 4.49 4.26
N GLY A 280 -6.00 5.64 3.58
CA GLY A 280 -4.95 6.66 3.72
C GLY A 280 -5.20 7.68 4.84
N ARG A 281 -6.28 7.58 5.62
CA ARG A 281 -6.51 8.44 6.79
C ARG A 281 -5.51 8.13 7.90
N PRO A 282 -5.16 9.10 8.77
CA PRO A 282 -4.13 8.92 9.80
C PRO A 282 -4.32 7.71 10.73
N ASP A 283 -5.55 7.41 11.11
CA ASP A 283 -5.92 6.26 11.95
C ASP A 283 -5.68 4.93 11.22
N GLN A 284 -6.10 4.82 9.95
CA GLN A 284 -5.89 3.63 9.12
C GLN A 284 -4.41 3.43 8.79
N VAL A 285 -3.69 4.50 8.44
CA VAL A 285 -2.24 4.48 8.22
C VAL A 285 -1.49 4.06 9.47
N SER A 286 -1.97 4.45 10.65
CA SER A 286 -1.37 4.02 11.91
C SER A 286 -1.45 2.50 12.09
N LEU A 287 -2.57 1.88 11.68
CA LEU A 287 -2.75 0.43 11.70
C LEU A 287 -1.91 -0.26 10.62
N ILE A 288 -2.00 0.20 9.36
CA ILE A 288 -1.34 -0.44 8.21
C ILE A 288 0.19 -0.43 8.37
N PHE A 289 0.77 0.69 8.78
CA PHE A 289 2.23 0.83 8.91
C PHE A 289 2.76 0.61 10.33
N ASP A 290 1.89 0.31 11.29
CA ASP A 290 2.20 0.18 12.72
C ASP A 290 2.97 1.39 13.27
N ARG A 291 2.35 2.58 13.12
CA ARG A 291 2.96 3.85 13.54
C ARG A 291 1.97 4.76 14.23
N GLN A 292 2.38 5.31 15.36
CA GLN A 292 1.60 6.36 16.00
C GLN A 292 1.75 7.67 15.22
N VAL A 293 0.68 8.13 14.57
CA VAL A 293 0.64 9.45 13.92
C VAL A 293 0.44 10.53 14.98
N ARG A 294 1.44 11.40 15.15
CA ARG A 294 1.41 12.51 16.14
C ARG A 294 1.37 13.86 15.44
N ARG A 295 0.38 14.69 15.76
CA ARG A 295 0.24 16.06 15.21
C ARG A 295 1.19 17.07 15.87
N SER A 296 1.48 16.90 17.15
CA SER A 296 2.29 17.83 17.96
C SER A 296 3.22 17.08 18.93
N GLY A 297 4.13 17.80 19.56
CA GLY A 297 5.12 17.27 20.51
C GLY A 297 6.53 17.12 19.92
N PRO A 298 7.48 16.53 20.68
CA PRO A 298 8.89 16.49 20.30
C PRO A 298 9.22 15.55 19.14
N ARG A 299 8.28 14.68 18.75
CA ARG A 299 8.39 13.75 17.60
C ARG A 299 7.10 13.78 16.79
N PRO A 300 6.79 14.89 16.10
CA PRO A 300 5.64 14.94 15.22
C PRO A 300 5.86 14.02 14.01
N THR A 301 4.79 13.58 13.37
CA THR A 301 4.84 12.73 12.15
C THR A 301 4.47 13.56 10.92
N PRO A 302 5.28 14.56 10.51
CA PRO A 302 4.98 15.33 9.31
C PRO A 302 5.10 14.42 8.09
N GLY A 303 4.18 14.58 7.13
CA GLY A 303 4.16 13.76 5.93
C GLY A 303 2.81 13.80 5.24
N ARG A 304 2.80 13.31 4.00
CA ARG A 304 1.57 13.10 3.24
C ARG A 304 1.07 11.69 3.46
N PHE A 305 -0.23 11.57 3.75
CA PHE A 305 -0.96 10.31 3.86
C PHE A 305 -2.16 10.40 2.91
N ARG A 306 -2.38 9.39 2.05
CA ARG A 306 -3.53 9.39 1.12
C ARG A 306 -3.80 8.01 0.55
N THR A 307 -5.05 7.81 0.13
CA THR A 307 -5.46 6.74 -0.78
C THR A 307 -5.54 7.29 -2.21
N ARG A 308 -5.16 6.50 -3.20
CA ARG A 308 -5.47 6.77 -4.62
C ARG A 308 -6.00 5.52 -5.28
N VAL A 309 -7.04 5.67 -6.09
CA VAL A 309 -7.49 4.64 -7.02
C VAL A 309 -7.07 5.06 -8.40
N ILE A 310 -6.30 4.23 -9.09
CA ILE A 310 -5.86 4.49 -10.46
C ILE A 310 -6.53 3.46 -11.36
N THR A 311 -7.36 3.94 -12.28
CA THR A 311 -8.12 3.15 -13.27
C THR A 311 -7.51 3.26 -14.67
N ALA A 312 -6.19 3.34 -14.78
CA ALA A 312 -5.52 3.38 -16.07
C ALA A 312 -5.61 2.01 -16.75
N GLY A 313 -6.49 1.87 -17.74
CA GLY A 313 -6.82 0.60 -18.40
C GLY A 313 -8.07 -0.08 -17.83
N VAL A 314 -8.17 -1.40 -17.96
CA VAL A 314 -9.29 -2.24 -17.46
C VAL A 314 -9.09 -2.79 -16.04
N THR A 315 -7.89 -2.60 -15.47
CA THR A 315 -7.54 -3.16 -14.14
C THR A 315 -7.30 -2.03 -13.14
N PRO A 316 -8.16 -1.86 -12.13
CA PRO A 316 -7.94 -0.84 -11.12
C PRO A 316 -6.79 -1.21 -10.18
N SER A 317 -6.12 -0.19 -9.63
CA SER A 317 -5.14 -0.36 -8.57
C SER A 317 -5.41 0.59 -7.40
N LEU A 318 -5.27 0.07 -6.17
CA LEU A 318 -5.35 0.82 -4.93
C LEU A 318 -3.93 1.20 -4.47
N HIS A 319 -3.72 2.45 -4.10
CA HIS A 319 -2.46 2.95 -3.56
C HIS A 319 -2.70 3.56 -2.19
N VAL A 320 -1.93 3.16 -1.19
CA VAL A 320 -1.91 3.76 0.15
C VAL A 320 -0.52 4.31 0.42
N ASP A 321 -0.42 5.64 0.55
CA ASP A 321 0.85 6.34 0.74
C ASP A 321 1.07 6.68 2.23
N TYR A 322 2.25 6.33 2.77
CA TYR A 322 2.80 6.80 4.05
C TYR A 322 4.17 7.43 3.81
N LYS A 323 4.25 8.77 3.80
CA LYS A 323 5.50 9.51 3.52
C LYS A 323 6.12 9.07 2.18
N HIS A 324 7.30 8.44 2.19
CA HIS A 324 8.00 7.94 1.00
C HIS A 324 7.80 6.43 0.80
N THR A 325 6.87 5.83 1.53
CA THR A 325 6.46 4.44 1.37
C THR A 325 5.08 4.37 0.75
N THR A 326 4.89 3.48 -0.21
CA THR A 326 3.59 3.26 -0.88
C THR A 326 3.28 1.77 -0.87
N ILE A 327 2.07 1.41 -0.47
CA ILE A 327 1.50 0.09 -0.77
C ILE A 327 0.67 0.22 -2.04
N LYS A 328 0.87 -0.67 -3.00
CA LYS A 328 0.09 -0.77 -4.22
C LYS A 328 -0.54 -2.15 -4.30
N GLN A 329 -1.84 -2.19 -4.56
CA GLN A 329 -2.61 -3.42 -4.68
C GLN A 329 -3.34 -3.46 -6.02
N TYR A 330 -3.23 -4.55 -6.77
CA TYR A 330 -3.80 -4.68 -8.12
C TYR A 330 -4.01 -6.15 -8.52
N HIS A 331 -4.84 -6.35 -9.55
CA HIS A 331 -5.09 -7.68 -10.12
C HIS A 331 -4.04 -7.98 -11.19
N LYS A 332 -3.05 -8.80 -10.84
CA LYS A 332 -1.91 -9.12 -11.70
C LYS A 332 -2.30 -10.17 -12.74
N GLU A 333 -2.15 -9.80 -14.00
CA GLU A 333 -2.48 -10.62 -15.19
C GLU A 333 -3.90 -11.21 -15.20
N GLY A 334 -4.83 -10.63 -14.43
CA GLY A 334 -6.18 -11.17 -14.28
C GLY A 334 -6.25 -12.52 -13.54
N ARG A 335 -5.20 -12.90 -12.80
CA ARG A 335 -5.07 -14.19 -12.12
C ARG A 335 -4.70 -14.11 -10.64
N ALA A 336 -3.91 -13.11 -10.26
CA ALA A 336 -3.37 -13.01 -8.89
C ALA A 336 -3.70 -11.68 -8.24
N LEU A 337 -4.01 -11.68 -6.95
CA LEU A 337 -4.01 -10.46 -6.15
C LEU A 337 -2.57 -10.16 -5.72
N ARG A 338 -2.03 -9.01 -6.15
CA ARG A 338 -0.70 -8.54 -5.75
C ARG A 338 -0.86 -7.36 -4.80
N THR A 339 -0.23 -7.46 -3.64
CA THR A 339 -0.05 -6.35 -2.69
C THR A 339 1.45 -6.12 -2.51
N GLU A 340 1.95 -4.95 -2.89
CA GLU A 340 3.38 -4.63 -2.86
C GLU A 340 3.65 -3.34 -2.08
N THR A 341 4.58 -3.38 -1.13
CA THR A 341 5.05 -2.23 -0.37
C THR A 341 6.40 -1.78 -0.91
N THR A 342 6.47 -0.56 -1.44
CA THR A 342 7.70 0.10 -1.88
C THR A 342 8.18 1.09 -0.83
N ILE A 343 9.37 0.86 -0.25
CA ILE A 343 10.02 1.76 0.71
C ILE A 343 11.13 2.54 0.01
N ASN A 344 10.95 3.85 -0.18
CA ASN A 344 11.97 4.73 -0.77
C ASN A 344 12.85 5.46 0.27
N ASP A 345 12.41 5.53 1.53
CA ASP A 345 13.27 6.01 2.62
C ASP A 345 13.09 5.18 3.89
N THR A 346 14.13 4.40 4.23
CA THR A 346 14.19 3.57 5.43
C THR A 346 14.03 4.38 6.73
N ARG A 347 14.38 5.67 6.71
CA ARG A 347 14.32 6.55 7.88
C ARG A 347 12.89 6.91 8.27
N ASP A 348 11.92 6.73 7.38
CA ASP A 348 10.50 6.88 7.71
C ASP A 348 10.06 5.93 8.85
N PHE A 349 10.84 4.86 9.05
CA PHE A 349 10.68 3.84 10.09
C PHE A 349 11.75 3.89 11.18
N GLY A 350 12.65 4.89 11.16
CA GLY A 350 13.78 4.98 12.09
C GLY A 350 14.92 4.00 11.81
N ILE A 351 14.96 3.41 10.62
CA ILE A 351 15.95 2.38 10.24
C ILE A 351 17.05 2.98 9.36
N GLY A 352 18.30 2.54 9.57
CA GLY A 352 19.44 2.95 8.76
C GLY A 352 19.38 2.43 7.32
N LYS A 353 20.08 3.10 6.38
CA LYS A 353 20.07 2.73 4.95
C LYS A 353 21.02 1.59 4.57
N ARG A 354 21.91 1.15 5.47
CA ARG A 354 22.93 0.11 5.18
C ARG A 354 22.23 -1.23 4.89
N LEU A 355 22.80 -2.04 4.00
CA LEU A 355 22.21 -3.33 3.59
C LEU A 355 21.92 -4.29 4.75
N ILE A 356 22.71 -4.23 5.83
CA ILE A 356 22.49 -4.99 7.07
C ILE A 356 21.08 -4.79 7.68
N ASN A 357 20.41 -3.68 7.36
CA ASN A 357 19.06 -3.40 7.85
C ASN A 357 17.94 -4.00 6.98
N LEU A 358 18.27 -4.70 5.89
CA LEU A 358 17.28 -5.31 5.00
C LEU A 358 16.28 -6.22 5.73
N PRO A 359 16.68 -7.10 6.68
CA PRO A 359 15.73 -7.95 7.39
C PRO A 359 14.63 -7.17 8.13
N ALA A 360 15.00 -6.08 8.81
CA ALA A 360 14.04 -5.22 9.50
C ALA A 360 13.09 -4.49 8.53
N LEU A 361 13.57 -4.10 7.34
CA LEU A 361 12.71 -3.52 6.30
C LEU A 361 11.77 -4.55 5.69
N ARG A 362 12.24 -5.79 5.50
CA ARG A 362 11.44 -6.91 5.02
C ARG A 362 10.27 -7.18 5.96
N GLU A 363 10.55 -7.27 7.26
CA GLU A 363 9.52 -7.43 8.29
C GLU A 363 8.45 -6.34 8.21
N ILE A 364 8.86 -5.07 8.08
CA ILE A 364 7.94 -3.93 7.93
C ILE A 364 7.11 -4.05 6.66
N GLY A 365 7.75 -4.28 5.50
CA GLY A 365 7.07 -4.30 4.20
C GLY A 365 6.07 -5.43 4.08
N ILE A 366 6.46 -6.64 4.47
CA ILE A 366 5.58 -7.82 4.47
C ILE A 366 4.44 -7.66 5.47
N SER A 367 4.74 -7.22 6.71
CA SER A 367 3.69 -7.00 7.71
C SER A 367 2.71 -5.89 7.29
N ALA A 368 3.18 -4.86 6.58
CA ALA A 368 2.30 -3.82 6.06
C ALA A 368 1.33 -4.35 4.99
N ASN A 369 1.81 -5.23 4.09
CA ASN A 369 0.93 -5.93 3.13
C ASN A 369 -0.15 -6.73 3.88
N ARG A 370 0.25 -7.51 4.90
CA ARG A 370 -0.68 -8.32 5.71
C ARG A 370 -1.69 -7.48 6.50
N ARG A 371 -1.23 -6.39 7.12
CA ARG A 371 -2.12 -5.48 7.86
C ARG A 371 -3.11 -4.75 6.95
N LEU A 372 -2.72 -4.39 5.73
CA LEU A 372 -3.68 -3.86 4.75
C LEU A 372 -4.78 -4.87 4.45
N LEU A 373 -4.43 -6.13 4.17
CA LEU A 373 -5.42 -7.20 3.97
C LEU A 373 -6.28 -7.41 5.22
N GLY A 374 -5.69 -7.34 6.42
CA GLY A 374 -6.41 -7.41 7.69
C GLY A 374 -7.44 -6.29 7.85
N VAL A 375 -7.06 -5.05 7.54
CA VAL A 375 -7.98 -3.90 7.53
C VAL A 375 -9.09 -4.10 6.50
N GLN A 376 -8.75 -4.59 5.29
CA GLN A 376 -9.73 -4.85 4.24
C GLN A 376 -10.70 -5.99 4.58
N ARG A 377 -10.27 -7.00 5.36
CA ARG A 377 -11.13 -8.06 5.89
C ARG A 377 -12.19 -7.53 6.87
N LEU A 378 -11.95 -6.38 7.50
CA LEU A 378 -12.92 -5.75 8.39
C LEU A 378 -14.04 -5.00 7.64
N SER A 379 -14.03 -5.00 6.29
CA SER A 379 -15.09 -4.38 5.48
C SER A 379 -16.42 -5.10 5.71
N LEU A 380 -17.47 -4.33 6.02
CA LEU A 380 -18.81 -4.84 6.32
C LEU A 380 -19.44 -5.50 5.10
N ASN A 381 -20.14 -6.62 5.27
CA ASN A 381 -20.94 -7.24 4.20
C ASN A 381 -22.22 -6.40 3.96
N PRO A 382 -22.34 -5.65 2.84
CA PRO A 382 -23.48 -4.77 2.62
C PRO A 382 -24.79 -5.54 2.39
N ILE A 383 -24.71 -6.79 1.89
CA ILE A 383 -25.87 -7.66 1.68
C ILE A 383 -26.43 -8.11 3.02
N ARG A 384 -25.59 -8.59 3.95
CA ARG A 384 -26.04 -8.95 5.30
C ARG A 384 -26.56 -7.74 6.07
N ALA A 385 -25.95 -6.57 5.88
CA ALA A 385 -26.46 -5.33 6.45
C ALA A 385 -27.85 -4.97 5.91
N ALA A 386 -28.06 -5.09 4.59
CA ALA A 386 -29.35 -4.90 3.96
C ALA A 386 -30.38 -5.95 4.41
N GLU A 387 -30.00 -7.23 4.48
CA GLU A 387 -30.85 -8.32 4.98
C GLU A 387 -31.28 -8.07 6.44
N ALA A 388 -30.36 -7.67 7.32
CA ALA A 388 -30.67 -7.32 8.71
C ALA A 388 -31.61 -6.11 8.80
N PHE A 389 -31.40 -5.09 7.97
CA PHE A 389 -32.28 -3.93 7.91
C PHE A 389 -33.68 -4.29 7.39
N THR A 390 -33.76 -5.07 6.30
CA THR A 390 -35.01 -5.56 5.72
C THR A 390 -35.75 -6.49 6.67
N ALA A 391 -35.04 -7.39 7.36
CA ALA A 391 -35.63 -8.33 8.31
C ALA A 391 -36.44 -7.61 9.41
N ILE A 392 -35.99 -6.44 9.86
CA ILE A 392 -36.72 -5.62 10.83
C ILE A 392 -37.84 -4.81 10.17
N ASN A 393 -37.59 -4.24 8.99
CA ASN A 393 -38.53 -3.34 8.32
C ASN A 393 -39.74 -4.04 7.70
N ASP A 394 -39.54 -5.25 7.18
CA ASP A 394 -40.53 -5.96 6.38
C ASP A 394 -41.40 -6.89 7.24
N PRO A 395 -42.64 -7.18 6.81
CA PRO A 395 -43.45 -8.19 7.46
C PRO A 395 -42.82 -9.57 7.33
N LEU A 396 -42.81 -10.35 8.40
CA LEU A 396 -42.41 -11.75 8.38
C LEU A 396 -43.63 -12.66 8.50
N THR A 397 -43.54 -13.86 7.93
CA THR A 397 -44.56 -14.91 8.07
C THR A 397 -43.95 -16.04 8.89
N THR A 398 -44.59 -16.42 10.00
CA THR A 398 -44.13 -17.54 10.84
C THR A 398 -44.36 -18.88 10.13
N ASP A 399 -43.69 -19.94 10.59
CA ASP A 399 -43.88 -21.31 10.08
C ASP A 399 -45.34 -21.79 10.16
N THR A 400 -46.10 -21.23 11.10
CA THR A 400 -47.54 -21.46 11.28
C THR A 400 -48.42 -20.61 10.35
N GLY A 401 -47.84 -19.92 9.36
CA GLY A 401 -48.54 -19.06 8.39
C GLY A 401 -49.00 -17.71 8.93
N THR A 402 -48.61 -17.31 10.15
CA THR A 402 -49.06 -16.05 10.76
C THR A 402 -48.18 -14.89 10.31
N ARG A 403 -48.79 -13.86 9.72
CA ARG A 403 -48.08 -12.63 9.32
C ARG A 403 -47.86 -11.70 10.50
N ILE A 404 -46.60 -11.36 10.80
CA ILE A 404 -46.19 -10.37 11.81
C ILE A 404 -45.71 -9.10 11.10
N PRO A 405 -46.35 -7.93 11.33
CA PRO A 405 -45.96 -6.69 10.67
C PRO A 405 -44.54 -6.21 11.02
N GLY A 406 -43.82 -5.75 10.01
CA GLY A 406 -42.49 -5.15 10.13
C GLY A 406 -42.46 -3.87 10.95
N LEU A 407 -41.31 -3.55 11.53
CA LEU A 407 -41.00 -2.31 12.26
C LEU A 407 -40.37 -1.31 11.29
N ARG A 408 -41.21 -0.61 10.52
CA ARG A 408 -40.76 0.36 9.51
C ARG A 408 -39.91 1.47 10.13
N PHE A 409 -38.76 1.73 9.55
CA PHE A 409 -37.76 2.67 10.05
C PHE A 409 -38.28 4.10 10.21
N THR A 410 -39.17 4.53 9.32
CA THR A 410 -39.79 5.86 9.33
C THR A 410 -41.11 5.92 10.11
N ASP A 411 -41.61 4.79 10.62
CA ASP A 411 -42.82 4.77 11.44
C ASP A 411 -42.52 5.32 12.85
N ARG A 412 -43.26 6.37 13.24
CA ARG A 412 -43.12 7.01 14.55
C ARG A 412 -43.32 6.03 15.70
N ARG A 413 -44.24 5.06 15.54
CA ARG A 413 -44.50 4.04 16.57
C ARG A 413 -43.36 3.04 16.67
N ALA A 414 -42.84 2.53 15.55
CA ALA A 414 -41.66 1.68 15.53
C ALA A 414 -40.42 2.37 16.15
N HIS A 415 -40.17 3.64 15.82
CA HIS A 415 -39.06 4.39 16.41
C HIS A 415 -39.18 4.55 17.94
N ALA A 416 -40.38 4.87 18.43
CA ALA A 416 -40.64 4.98 19.87
C ALA A 416 -40.48 3.63 20.59
N LEU A 417 -40.84 2.51 19.95
CA LEU A 417 -40.58 1.17 20.47
C LEU A 417 -39.07 0.89 20.59
N LEU A 418 -38.28 1.21 19.56
CA LEU A 418 -36.82 1.06 19.60
C LEU A 418 -36.18 1.91 20.69
N GLN A 419 -36.61 3.16 20.86
CA GLN A 419 -36.17 4.02 21.97
C GLN A 419 -36.50 3.41 23.34
N ALA A 420 -37.71 2.85 23.51
CA ALA A 420 -38.11 2.22 24.77
C ALA A 420 -37.24 0.99 25.11
N LEU A 421 -36.77 0.22 24.11
CA LEU A 421 -35.88 -0.91 24.35
C LEU A 421 -34.55 -0.50 25.02
N LEU A 422 -34.01 0.68 24.66
CA LEU A 422 -32.78 1.20 25.25
C LEU A 422 -32.92 1.43 26.76
N MET A 423 -34.10 1.86 27.20
CA MET A 423 -34.40 2.07 28.62
C MET A 423 -34.55 0.73 29.38
N PHE A 424 -35.10 -0.30 28.72
CA PHE A 424 -35.39 -1.58 29.36
C PHE A 424 -34.21 -2.54 29.44
N ARG A 425 -33.12 -2.31 28.69
CA ARG A 425 -31.92 -3.16 28.79
C ARG A 425 -31.31 -3.14 30.20
N LEU A 426 -31.52 -2.06 30.95
CA LEU A 426 -31.01 -1.89 32.32
C LEU A 426 -31.89 -2.55 33.39
N LEU A 427 -33.00 -3.20 33.02
CA LEU A 427 -33.88 -3.88 33.97
C LEU A 427 -33.47 -5.35 34.15
N PRO A 428 -32.88 -5.74 35.31
CA PRO A 428 -32.37 -7.09 35.53
C PRO A 428 -33.46 -8.16 35.55
N HIS A 429 -34.71 -7.78 35.83
CA HIS A 429 -35.88 -8.67 35.81
C HIS A 429 -36.76 -8.48 34.57
N GLY A 430 -36.24 -7.82 33.54
CA GLY A 430 -36.97 -7.51 32.32
C GLY A 430 -38.16 -6.56 32.55
N PHE A 431 -39.00 -6.43 31.53
CA PHE A 431 -40.15 -5.52 31.53
C PHE A 431 -41.44 -6.25 31.14
N ALA A 432 -42.58 -5.78 31.65
CA ALA A 432 -43.91 -6.29 31.34
C ALA A 432 -44.67 -5.34 30.40
N ASN A 433 -45.83 -5.79 29.92
CA ASN A 433 -46.74 -4.99 29.08
C ASN A 433 -47.04 -3.61 29.68
N ARG A 434 -47.31 -3.55 30.99
CA ARG A 434 -47.60 -2.28 31.68
C ARG A 434 -46.42 -1.30 31.65
N ASP A 435 -45.18 -1.82 31.69
CA ASP A 435 -43.96 -1.02 31.76
C ASP A 435 -43.68 -0.38 30.40
N LEU A 436 -43.74 -1.17 29.30
CA LEU A 436 -43.62 -0.65 27.93
C LEU A 436 -44.73 0.36 27.60
N ARG A 437 -45.94 0.13 28.09
CA ARG A 437 -47.05 1.08 27.94
C ARG A 437 -46.78 2.42 28.63
N ALA A 438 -46.18 2.41 29.82
CA ALA A 438 -45.86 3.63 30.55
C ALA A 438 -44.83 4.50 29.82
N LEU A 439 -43.89 3.88 29.08
CA LEU A 439 -42.89 4.63 28.29
C LEU A 439 -43.38 5.02 26.89
N LEU A 440 -44.14 4.15 26.21
CA LEU A 440 -44.49 4.36 24.81
C LEU A 440 -45.45 5.55 24.60
N ALA A 441 -46.39 5.78 25.52
CA ALA A 441 -47.33 6.91 25.40
C ALA A 441 -46.62 8.28 25.44
N PRO A 442 -45.75 8.58 26.42
CA PRO A 442 -44.94 9.80 26.42
C PRO A 442 -44.04 9.95 25.18
N LEU A 443 -43.39 8.88 24.72
CA LEU A 443 -42.51 8.92 23.54
C LEU A 443 -43.27 9.25 22.25
N LEU A 444 -44.56 8.93 22.20
CA LEU A 444 -45.45 9.32 21.09
C LEU A 444 -46.09 10.70 21.28
N GLY A 445 -45.90 11.35 22.42
CA GLY A 445 -46.56 12.62 22.75
C GLY A 445 -48.04 12.45 23.12
N HIS A 446 -48.44 11.27 23.60
CA HIS A 446 -49.80 11.00 24.07
C HIS A 446 -49.90 11.01 25.60
N PRO A 447 -51.05 11.38 26.18
CA PRO A 447 -51.30 11.26 27.61
C PRO A 447 -51.07 9.82 28.12
N PRO A 448 -50.58 9.64 29.37
CA PRO A 448 -50.46 8.31 29.98
C PRO A 448 -51.80 7.55 29.98
N GLY A 449 -51.75 6.24 29.73
CA GLY A 449 -52.94 5.37 29.74
C GLY A 449 -53.74 5.30 28.43
N THR A 450 -53.42 6.15 27.43
CA THR A 450 -54.07 6.15 26.10
C THR A 450 -53.83 4.87 25.29
N ILE A 451 -52.66 4.25 25.44
CA ILE A 451 -52.34 2.99 24.76
C ILE A 451 -53.02 1.84 25.52
N THR A 452 -53.75 0.96 24.82
CA THR A 452 -54.43 -0.17 25.47
C THR A 452 -53.50 -1.37 25.67
N ALA A 453 -53.84 -2.27 26.59
CA ALA A 453 -53.10 -3.52 26.78
C ALA A 453 -53.09 -4.41 25.53
N GLY A 454 -54.15 -4.35 24.71
CA GLY A 454 -54.26 -5.07 23.43
C GLY A 454 -53.30 -4.51 22.38
N GLN A 455 -53.25 -3.19 22.21
CA GLN A 455 -52.27 -2.52 21.35
C GLN A 455 -50.83 -2.85 21.78
N MET A 456 -50.58 -2.90 23.09
CA MET A 456 -49.27 -3.25 23.61
C MET A 456 -48.90 -4.72 23.37
N SER A 457 -49.87 -5.62 23.46
CA SER A 457 -49.66 -7.05 23.14
C SER A 457 -49.32 -7.26 21.66
N TYR A 458 -49.89 -6.42 20.78
CA TYR A 458 -49.53 -6.38 19.36
C TYR A 458 -48.07 -5.92 19.15
N ASP A 459 -47.64 -4.85 19.81
CA ASP A 459 -46.27 -4.36 19.70
C ASP A 459 -45.24 -5.34 20.29
N LEU A 460 -45.54 -5.96 21.44
CA LEU A 460 -44.71 -7.03 22.02
C LEU A 460 -44.58 -8.23 21.08
N ARG A 461 -45.65 -8.59 20.37
CA ARG A 461 -45.63 -9.66 19.37
C ARG A 461 -44.71 -9.31 18.20
N ARG A 462 -44.74 -8.06 17.71
CA ARG A 462 -43.85 -7.57 16.65
C ARG A 462 -42.39 -7.61 17.11
N LEU A 463 -42.09 -7.00 18.25
CA LEU A 463 -40.74 -6.98 18.81
C LEU A 463 -40.17 -8.39 19.01
N ARG A 464 -40.99 -9.35 19.47
CA ARG A 464 -40.59 -10.74 19.66
C ARG A 464 -40.42 -11.47 18.33
N GLY A 465 -41.34 -11.28 17.38
CA GLY A 465 -41.29 -11.89 16.06
C GLY A 465 -40.01 -11.50 15.30
N HIS A 466 -39.59 -10.24 15.45
CA HIS A 466 -38.35 -9.70 14.89
C HIS A 466 -37.10 -9.99 15.73
N GLY A 467 -37.22 -10.81 16.77
CA GLY A 467 -36.09 -11.21 17.61
C GLY A 467 -35.46 -10.10 18.46
N LEU A 468 -36.11 -8.93 18.58
CA LEU A 468 -35.59 -7.79 19.36
C LEU A 468 -35.79 -7.99 20.87
N ILE A 469 -36.78 -8.80 21.26
CA ILE A 469 -37.05 -9.18 22.64
C ILE A 469 -37.32 -10.67 22.75
N THR A 470 -37.08 -11.24 23.91
CA THR A 470 -37.46 -12.62 24.26
C THR A 470 -38.31 -12.64 25.51
N ARG A 471 -39.25 -13.58 25.60
CA ARG A 471 -40.13 -13.73 26.77
C ARG A 471 -39.41 -14.58 27.82
N ILE A 472 -39.45 -14.14 29.07
CA ILE A 472 -38.90 -14.90 30.20
C ILE A 472 -39.84 -16.09 30.50
N PRO A 473 -39.35 -17.34 30.50
CA PRO A 473 -40.16 -18.52 30.78
C PRO A 473 -40.94 -18.42 32.09
N GLY A 474 -42.18 -18.93 32.11
CA GLY A 474 -43.04 -18.91 33.29
C GLY A 474 -43.54 -17.52 33.73
N SER A 475 -43.29 -16.46 32.96
CA SER A 475 -43.70 -15.09 33.34
C SER A 475 -44.32 -14.29 32.19
N HIS A 476 -44.86 -13.12 32.50
CA HIS A 476 -45.32 -12.13 31.51
C HIS A 476 -44.28 -11.03 31.23
N ARG A 477 -43.00 -11.31 31.48
CA ARG A 477 -41.89 -10.38 31.35
C ARG A 477 -41.03 -10.71 30.12
N TYR A 478 -40.30 -9.70 29.64
CA TYR A 478 -39.46 -9.76 28.45
C TYR A 478 -38.09 -9.18 28.73
N HIS A 479 -37.06 -9.74 28.08
CA HIS A 479 -35.73 -9.16 28.00
C HIS A 479 -35.44 -8.67 26.59
N VAL A 480 -34.70 -7.57 26.50
CA VAL A 480 -34.13 -7.08 25.24
C VAL A 480 -32.97 -7.99 24.85
N THR A 481 -33.00 -8.54 23.63
CA THR A 481 -31.90 -9.36 23.10
C THR A 481 -30.70 -8.49 22.72
N ASP A 482 -29.53 -9.08 22.50
CA ASP A 482 -28.36 -8.31 22.04
C ASP A 482 -28.60 -7.75 20.63
N THR A 483 -29.26 -8.51 19.76
CA THR A 483 -29.79 -8.03 18.48
C THR A 483 -30.70 -6.83 18.70
N GLY A 484 -31.68 -6.92 19.60
CA GLY A 484 -32.61 -5.85 19.91
C GLY A 484 -31.91 -4.58 20.39
N LEU A 485 -30.91 -4.72 21.26
CA LEU A 485 -30.14 -3.59 21.77
C LEU A 485 -29.34 -2.90 20.66
N HIS A 486 -28.53 -3.65 19.90
CA HIS A 486 -27.68 -3.07 18.85
C HIS A 486 -28.51 -2.39 17.76
N HIS A 487 -29.61 -3.03 17.33
CA HIS A 487 -30.50 -2.43 16.33
C HIS A 487 -31.23 -1.21 16.89
N ALA A 488 -31.74 -1.26 18.12
CA ALA A 488 -32.36 -0.10 18.75
C ALA A 488 -31.38 1.08 18.84
N MET A 489 -30.14 0.84 19.29
CA MET A 489 -29.12 1.89 19.42
C MET A 489 -28.82 2.53 18.05
N LEU A 490 -28.49 1.70 17.07
CA LEU A 490 -28.09 2.18 15.74
C LEU A 490 -29.23 2.89 15.03
N LEU A 491 -30.41 2.25 14.94
CA LEU A 491 -31.55 2.81 14.21
C LEU A 491 -32.09 4.07 14.90
N THR A 492 -32.12 4.10 16.24
CA THR A 492 -32.52 5.31 16.97
C THR A 492 -31.53 6.45 16.75
N HIS A 493 -30.22 6.19 16.78
CA HIS A 493 -29.21 7.21 16.50
C HIS A 493 -29.27 7.72 15.07
N ILE A 494 -29.36 6.85 14.06
CA ILE A 494 -29.48 7.27 12.66
C ILE A 494 -30.73 8.14 12.49
N HIS A 495 -31.87 7.73 13.04
CA HIS A 495 -33.11 8.49 12.90
C HIS A 495 -33.02 9.88 13.59
N THR A 496 -32.52 9.94 14.82
CA THR A 496 -32.51 11.19 15.64
C THR A 496 -31.32 12.12 15.38
N ARG A 497 -30.16 11.58 15.01
CA ARG A 497 -28.90 12.34 14.87
C ARG A 497 -28.49 12.57 13.42
N LEU A 498 -28.99 11.77 12.48
CA LEU A 498 -28.66 11.90 11.06
C LEU A 498 -29.89 12.29 10.22
N LEU A 499 -30.94 11.48 10.25
CA LEU A 499 -32.11 11.68 9.39
C LEU A 499 -32.87 12.96 9.75
N GLN A 500 -33.28 13.12 11.01
CA GLN A 500 -34.02 14.33 11.44
C GLN A 500 -33.21 15.62 11.26
N PRO A 501 -31.93 15.72 11.69
CA PRO A 501 -31.14 16.93 11.47
C PRO A 501 -30.82 17.17 9.99
N GLY A 502 -30.59 16.12 9.21
CA GLY A 502 -30.36 16.21 7.77
C GLY A 502 -31.60 16.73 7.03
N LEU A 503 -32.78 16.22 7.37
CA LEU A 503 -34.05 16.72 6.83
C LEU A 503 -34.29 18.17 7.26
N ALA A 504 -34.10 18.52 8.53
CA ALA A 504 -34.21 19.91 8.99
C ALA A 504 -33.25 20.83 8.22
N ALA A 505 -32.00 20.40 8.02
CA ALA A 505 -31.03 21.14 7.22
C ALA A 505 -31.48 21.37 5.77
N LEU A 506 -32.34 20.51 5.20
CA LEU A 506 -32.87 20.65 3.85
C LEU A 506 -34.21 21.38 3.77
N THR A 507 -35.11 21.17 4.75
CA THR A 507 -36.52 21.59 4.67
C THR A 507 -36.88 22.76 5.56
N ASP A 508 -36.05 23.11 6.56
CA ASP A 508 -36.33 24.22 7.47
C ASP A 508 -36.41 25.55 6.67
N PRO A 509 -37.53 26.29 6.72
CA PRO A 509 -37.64 27.55 6.00
C PRO A 509 -36.74 28.66 6.60
N ASP A 510 -36.34 28.54 7.87
CA ASP A 510 -35.56 29.57 8.58
C ASP A 510 -34.48 28.96 9.50
N PRO A 511 -33.46 28.28 8.92
CA PRO A 511 -32.43 27.63 9.72
C PRO A 511 -31.48 28.67 10.35
N PRO A 512 -31.03 28.46 11.60
CA PRO A 512 -30.18 29.43 12.31
C PRO A 512 -28.81 29.64 11.66
N LEU A 513 -28.30 28.69 10.86
CA LEU A 513 -27.03 28.79 10.11
C LEU A 513 -27.08 28.01 8.78
N PRO A 514 -26.48 28.52 7.69
CA PRO A 514 -26.35 27.78 6.44
C PRO A 514 -25.40 26.58 6.62
N THR A 515 -25.90 25.38 6.31
CA THR A 515 -25.10 24.14 6.37
C THR A 515 -24.51 23.80 5.00
N PRO A 516 -23.34 23.12 4.93
CA PRO A 516 -22.78 22.66 3.66
C PRO A 516 -23.76 21.82 2.82
N LEU A 517 -24.59 21.01 3.49
CA LEU A 517 -25.62 20.19 2.84
C LEU A 517 -26.69 21.05 2.15
N ARG A 518 -27.17 22.12 2.81
CA ARG A 518 -28.13 23.06 2.22
C ARG A 518 -27.54 23.82 1.04
N THR A 519 -26.32 24.31 1.18
CA THR A 519 -25.62 25.01 0.08
C THR A 519 -25.48 24.10 -1.14
N ALA A 520 -25.10 22.84 -0.94
CA ALA A 520 -25.02 21.86 -2.02
C ALA A 520 -26.38 21.57 -2.66
N ALA A 521 -27.43 21.40 -1.85
CA ALA A 521 -28.79 21.16 -2.35
C ALA A 521 -29.31 22.35 -3.18
N HIS A 522 -29.07 23.58 -2.74
CA HIS A 522 -29.46 24.78 -3.47
C HIS A 522 -28.70 24.92 -4.79
N ASN A 523 -27.39 24.65 -4.79
CA ASN A 523 -26.59 24.63 -6.01
C ASN A 523 -27.08 23.58 -7.01
N TYR A 524 -27.43 22.38 -6.54
CA TYR A 524 -27.99 21.32 -7.37
C TYR A 524 -29.35 21.73 -7.96
N GLN A 525 -30.24 22.29 -7.16
CA GLN A 525 -31.54 22.79 -7.64
C GLN A 525 -31.37 23.90 -8.68
N ASN A 526 -30.42 24.82 -8.46
CA ASN A 526 -30.11 25.88 -9.42
C ASN A 526 -29.59 25.31 -10.75
N ALA A 527 -28.71 24.31 -10.70
CA ALA A 527 -28.21 23.63 -11.89
C ALA A 527 -29.32 22.89 -12.65
N LEU A 528 -30.22 22.20 -11.95
CA LEU A 528 -31.40 21.57 -12.56
C LEU A 528 -32.34 22.61 -13.19
N ASN A 529 -32.62 23.72 -12.50
CA ASN A 529 -33.47 24.78 -13.04
C ASN A 529 -32.87 25.39 -14.32
N GLN A 530 -31.55 25.60 -14.35
CA GLN A 530 -30.83 26.04 -15.55
C GLN A 530 -30.93 25.03 -16.68
N LEU A 531 -30.78 23.73 -16.39
CA LEU A 531 -30.90 22.67 -17.38
C LEU A 531 -32.33 22.59 -17.95
N THR A 532 -33.36 22.70 -17.11
CA THR A 532 -34.77 22.72 -17.53
C THR A 532 -35.07 23.95 -18.42
N GLN A 533 -34.55 25.12 -18.04
CA GLN A 533 -34.67 26.34 -18.87
C GLN A 533 -33.98 26.19 -20.23
N GLN A 534 -32.78 25.60 -20.26
CA GLN A 534 -32.03 25.36 -21.50
C GLN A 534 -32.69 24.30 -22.39
N ALA A 535 -33.33 23.29 -21.80
CA ALA A 535 -34.04 22.24 -22.53
C ALA A 535 -35.38 22.70 -23.12
N GLY A 536 -35.81 23.94 -22.88
CA GLY A 536 -37.08 24.47 -23.39
C GLY A 536 -38.32 23.79 -22.80
N LEU A 537 -38.15 23.00 -21.73
CA LEU A 537 -39.23 22.40 -20.98
C LEU A 537 -39.84 23.48 -20.10
N ALA A 538 -40.81 24.22 -20.64
CA ALA A 538 -41.69 25.04 -19.81
C ALA A 538 -42.39 24.12 -18.79
N ALA A 539 -42.37 24.53 -17.52
CA ALA A 539 -43.02 23.84 -16.42
C ALA A 539 -44.52 23.61 -16.66
#